data_AF-A0A0J6XYM4-F1
#
_entry.id   AF-A0A0J6XYM4-F1
#
_cell.length_a   1.000
_cell.length_b   1.000
_cell.length_c   1.000
_cell.angle_alpha   90.00
_cell.angle_beta   90.00
_cell.angle_gamma   90.00
#
_symmetry.space_group_name_H-M   'P 1'
#
loop_
_entity.id
_entity.type
_entity.pdbx_description
1 polymer ?
#
loop_
_entity_poly.entity_id
_entity_poly.type
_entity_poly.pdbx_seq_one_letter_code
_entity_poly.pdbx_strand_id
1 'polypeptide(L)'
;MALGSTTPPVNTENANQGMQAIDTQTVLMNGNHVQLLDVVSIFKGKLHAAADRHKVSDVADLEHLINLYGQSLRPHAGKFSLRDVSKVVRRYPQLAGLFSRIQIECVPGAGDTIR
;
A
#
# COMPACT_ATOMS: atom_id res chain seq x y z
N MET A 1 52.92 1.09 1.77
CA MET A 1 52.28 1.75 0.61
C MET A 1 50.80 1.39 0.64
N ALA A 2 49.91 2.36 0.89
CA ALA A 2 48.49 2.13 1.06
C ALA A 2 47.74 2.37 -0.27
N LEU A 3 46.93 1.39 -0.68
CA LEU A 3 46.01 1.49 -1.81
C LEU A 3 44.73 2.18 -1.35
N GLY A 4 44.51 3.42 -1.80
CA GLY A 4 43.24 4.12 -1.65
C GLY A 4 42.40 3.96 -2.91
N SER A 5 41.34 3.16 -2.84
CA SER A 5 40.31 3.09 -3.88
C SER A 5 39.29 4.20 -3.65
N THR A 6 39.36 5.28 -4.41
CA THR A 6 38.28 6.29 -4.45
C THR A 6 37.19 5.79 -5.37
N THR A 7 36.11 5.25 -4.80
CA THR A 7 34.84 5.09 -5.51
C THR A 7 34.28 6.47 -5.88
N PRO A 8 33.73 6.65 -7.10
CA PRO A 8 33.14 7.93 -7.50
C PRO A 8 31.86 8.21 -6.68
N PRO A 9 31.48 9.50 -6.50
CA PRO A 9 30.29 9.86 -5.74
C PRO A 9 29.04 9.31 -6.43
N VAL A 10 28.17 8.65 -5.64
CA VAL A 10 26.82 8.24 -6.05
C VAL A 10 26.08 9.46 -6.58
N ASN A 11 25.75 9.45 -7.88
CA ASN A 11 24.93 10.47 -8.53
C ASN A 11 23.63 10.69 -7.76
N THR A 12 23.50 11.86 -7.13
CA THR A 12 22.30 12.30 -6.41
C THR A 12 21.07 12.39 -7.32
N GLU A 13 21.27 12.43 -8.64
CA GLU A 13 20.22 12.47 -9.67
C GLU A 13 19.39 11.17 -9.74
N ASN A 14 19.98 10.02 -9.43
CA ASN A 14 19.26 8.73 -9.45
C ASN A 14 18.31 8.55 -8.25
N ALA A 15 18.54 9.27 -7.15
CA ALA A 15 17.65 9.22 -5.99
C ALA A 15 16.31 9.92 -6.25
N ASN A 16 16.26 10.87 -7.19
CA ASN A 16 15.05 11.64 -7.51
C ASN A 16 14.07 10.89 -8.41
N GLN A 17 14.43 9.74 -8.99
CA GLN A 17 13.54 8.95 -9.86
C GLN A 17 12.63 7.99 -9.07
N GLY A 18 12.79 7.87 -7.75
CA GLY A 18 12.00 6.98 -6.90
C GLY A 18 10.87 7.65 -6.10
N MET A 19 10.81 8.99 -6.04
CA MET A 19 9.83 9.68 -5.21
C MET A 19 8.52 9.87 -5.97
N GLN A 20 7.55 8.98 -5.74
CA GLN A 20 6.18 9.20 -6.19
C GLN A 20 5.54 10.32 -5.38
N ALA A 21 4.74 11.17 -6.03
CA ALA A 21 3.86 12.09 -5.33
C ALA A 21 2.93 11.27 -4.43
N ILE A 22 2.90 11.62 -3.13
CA ILE A 22 2.04 10.96 -2.15
C ILE A 22 0.97 11.94 -1.75
N ASP A 23 -0.28 11.53 -1.90
CA ASP A 23 -1.43 12.34 -1.50
C ASP A 23 -1.42 12.51 0.03
N THR A 24 -1.42 13.77 0.49
CA THR A 24 -1.52 14.16 1.90
C THR A 24 -2.77 14.99 2.13
N GLN A 25 -3.22 15.01 3.38
CA GLN A 25 -4.33 15.84 3.85
C GLN A 25 -3.88 16.64 5.08
N THR A 26 -4.29 17.89 5.15
CA THR A 26 -4.09 18.72 6.34
C THR A 26 -5.27 18.54 7.28
N VAL A 27 -4.98 18.19 8.53
CA VAL A 27 -5.99 17.92 9.56
C VAL A 27 -5.69 18.78 10.78
N LEU A 28 -6.72 19.34 11.41
CA LEU A 28 -6.58 20.10 12.64
C LEU A 28 -6.56 19.14 13.84
N MET A 29 -5.42 19.03 14.51
CA MET A 29 -5.26 18.21 15.72
C MET A 29 -4.81 19.10 16.88
N ASN A 30 -5.61 19.16 17.94
CA ASN A 30 -5.34 19.97 19.14
C ASN A 30 -4.99 21.44 18.81
N GLY A 31 -5.71 22.04 17.85
CA GLY A 31 -5.48 23.42 17.41
C GLY A 31 -4.31 23.62 16.45
N ASN A 32 -3.57 22.56 16.09
CA ASN A 32 -2.44 22.62 15.16
C ASN A 32 -2.79 21.96 13.82
N HIS A 33 -2.34 22.55 12.73
CA HIS A 33 -2.42 21.93 11.41
C HIS A 33 -1.34 20.85 11.28
N VAL A 34 -1.77 19.61 11.05
CA VAL A 34 -0.88 18.46 10.85
C VAL A 34 -1.11 17.91 9.45
N GLN A 35 -0.03 17.66 8.72
CA GLN A 35 -0.11 16.94 7.45
C GLN A 35 -0.06 15.44 7.71
N LEU A 36 -1.10 14.74 7.29
CA LEU A 36 -1.21 13.29 7.36
C LEU A 36 -1.28 12.71 5.95
N LEU A 37 -0.95 11.43 5.81
CA LEU A 37 -1.19 10.71 4.56
C LEU A 37 -2.69 10.64 4.28
N ASP A 38 -3.05 10.76 3.00
CA ASP A 38 -4.40 10.42 2.54
C ASP A 38 -4.70 8.94 2.79
N VAL A 39 -5.98 8.63 3.02
CA VAL A 39 -6.43 7.28 3.36
C VAL A 39 -6.11 6.25 2.26
N VAL A 40 -6.13 6.65 0.98
CA VAL A 40 -5.76 5.77 -0.14
C VAL A 40 -4.27 5.41 -0.05
N SER A 41 -3.41 6.38 0.29
CA SER A 41 -1.98 6.17 0.50
C SER A 41 -1.71 5.24 1.68
N ILE A 42 -2.42 5.43 2.80
CA ILE A 42 -2.33 4.55 3.98
C ILE A 42 -2.75 3.13 3.59
N PHE A 43 -3.87 2.97 2.89
CA PHE A 43 -4.39 1.67 2.48
C PHE A 43 -3.42 0.94 1.55
N LYS A 44 -2.82 1.62 0.56
CA LYS A 44 -1.77 1.04 -0.31
C LYS A 44 -0.60 0.48 0.51
N GLY A 45 -0.11 1.25 1.48
CA GLY A 45 0.99 0.82 2.34
C GLY A 45 0.64 -0.40 3.20
N LYS A 46 -0.56 -0.41 3.79
CA LYS A 46 -1.05 -1.53 4.62
C LYS A 46 -1.30 -2.79 3.80
N LEU A 47 -1.86 -2.66 2.60
CA LEU A 47 -2.08 -3.78 1.68
C LEU A 47 -0.76 -4.45 1.31
N HIS A 48 0.24 -3.65 0.95
CA HIS A 48 1.57 -4.15 0.64
C HIS A 48 2.23 -4.83 1.85
N ALA A 49 2.13 -4.22 3.04
CA ALA A 49 2.65 -4.81 4.28
C ALA A 49 1.99 -6.15 4.61
N ALA A 50 0.66 -6.25 4.48
CA ALA A 50 -0.09 -7.50 4.72
C ALA A 50 0.30 -8.60 3.72
N ALA A 51 0.62 -8.22 2.47
CA ALA A 51 1.09 -9.16 1.45
C ALA A 51 2.46 -9.76 1.81
N ASP A 52 3.40 -8.96 2.31
CA ASP A 52 4.79 -9.35 2.52
C ASP A 52 5.15 -9.84 3.94
N ARG A 53 4.58 -9.25 5.01
CA ARG A 53 5.08 -9.44 6.40
C ARG A 53 4.35 -10.51 7.22
N HIS A 54 3.20 -10.98 6.75
CA HIS A 54 2.41 -12.07 7.36
C HIS A 54 1.97 -11.80 8.81
N LYS A 55 1.81 -10.53 9.23
CA LYS A 55 1.35 -10.20 10.60
C LYS A 55 -0.17 -10.08 10.64
N VAL A 56 -0.78 -10.68 11.67
CA VAL A 56 -2.24 -10.59 11.90
C VAL A 56 -2.70 -9.14 12.11
N SER A 57 -1.86 -8.29 12.70
CA SER A 57 -2.16 -6.86 12.87
C SER A 57 -2.35 -6.14 11.53
N ASP A 58 -1.63 -6.53 10.48
CA ASP A 58 -1.75 -5.90 9.16
C ASP A 58 -3.13 -6.22 8.52
N VAL A 59 -3.68 -7.40 8.82
CA VAL A 59 -5.03 -7.79 8.40
C VAL A 59 -6.09 -6.98 9.15
N ALA A 60 -5.96 -6.88 10.47
CA ALA A 60 -6.89 -6.08 11.29
C ALA A 60 -6.93 -4.61 10.82
N ASP A 61 -5.78 -4.04 10.46
CA ASP A 61 -5.69 -2.69 9.89
C ASP A 61 -6.45 -2.57 8.55
N LEU A 62 -6.33 -3.55 7.65
CA LEU A 62 -7.08 -3.56 6.39
C LEU A 62 -8.59 -3.65 6.62
N GLU A 63 -9.04 -4.53 7.52
CA GLU A 63 -10.45 -4.65 7.89
C GLU A 63 -10.97 -3.32 8.43
N HIS A 64 -10.22 -2.70 9.35
CA HIS A 64 -10.57 -1.41 9.94
C HIS A 64 -10.70 -0.31 8.88
N LEU A 65 -9.72 -0.20 7.98
CA LEU A 65 -9.73 0.81 6.92
C LEU A 65 -10.88 0.61 5.93
N ILE A 66 -11.19 -0.62 5.54
CA ILE A 66 -12.31 -0.91 4.63
C ILE A 66 -13.65 -0.57 5.29
N ASN A 67 -13.82 -0.94 6.55
CA ASN A 67 -15.07 -0.70 7.27
C ASN A 67 -15.34 0.80 7.48
N LEU A 68 -14.30 1.59 7.78
CA LEU A 68 -14.46 3.03 8.02
C LEU A 68 -14.46 3.87 6.75
N TYR A 69 -13.59 3.54 5.79
CA TYR A 69 -13.28 4.40 4.64
C TYR A 69 -13.60 3.75 3.30
N GLY A 70 -14.35 2.64 3.28
CA GLY A 70 -14.65 1.90 2.05
C GLY A 70 -15.27 2.76 0.94
N GLN A 71 -16.13 3.73 1.29
CA GLN A 71 -16.70 4.67 0.31
C GLN A 71 -15.64 5.60 -0.31
N SER A 72 -14.64 6.03 0.47
CA SER A 72 -13.51 6.83 -0.03
C SER A 72 -12.51 5.99 -0.82
N LEU A 73 -12.33 4.71 -0.46
CA LEU A 73 -11.40 3.80 -1.15
C LEU A 73 -11.94 3.30 -2.49
N ARG A 74 -13.25 3.08 -2.60
CA ARG A 74 -13.90 2.46 -3.77
C ARG A 74 -13.64 3.19 -5.11
N PRO A 75 -13.73 4.54 -5.21
CA PRO A 75 -13.38 5.26 -6.44
C PRO A 75 -11.91 5.07 -6.88
N HIS A 76 -11.05 4.61 -5.97
CA HIS A 76 -9.62 4.41 -6.20
C HIS A 76 -9.25 2.93 -6.33
N ALA A 77 -10.22 2.02 -6.51
CA ALA A 77 -9.97 0.57 -6.63
C ALA A 77 -8.85 0.22 -7.62
N GLY A 78 -8.81 0.91 -8.78
CA GLY A 78 -7.78 0.72 -9.81
C GLY A 78 -6.35 1.15 -9.42
N LYS A 79 -6.18 1.85 -8.29
CA LYS A 79 -4.86 2.24 -7.77
C LYS A 79 -4.22 1.16 -6.87
N PHE A 80 -4.93 0.10 -6.52
CA PHE A 80 -4.45 -0.94 -5.62
C PHE A 80 -3.82 -2.11 -6.40
N SER A 81 -2.72 -2.65 -5.85
CA SER A 81 -1.97 -3.74 -6.48
C SER A 81 -2.75 -5.05 -6.45
N LEU A 82 -3.26 -5.51 -7.61
CA LEU A 82 -3.94 -6.80 -7.72
C LEU A 82 -3.05 -7.99 -7.31
N ARG A 83 -1.73 -7.86 -7.47
CA ARG A 83 -0.75 -8.84 -6.99
C ARG A 83 -0.79 -8.94 -5.46
N ASP A 84 -0.78 -7.81 -4.76
CA ASP A 84 -0.78 -7.79 -3.30
C ASP A 84 -2.15 -8.22 -2.75
N VAL A 85 -3.24 -7.77 -3.39
CA VAL A 85 -4.60 -8.26 -3.10
C VAL A 85 -4.67 -9.78 -3.21
N SER A 86 -4.16 -10.36 -4.30
CA SER A 86 -4.20 -11.81 -4.52
C SER A 86 -3.38 -12.57 -3.49
N LYS A 87 -2.19 -12.07 -3.12
CA LYS A 87 -1.37 -12.65 -2.05
C LYS A 87 -2.10 -12.63 -0.71
N VAL A 88 -2.72 -11.49 -0.37
CA VAL A 88 -3.45 -11.29 0.88
C VAL A 88 -4.67 -12.22 0.94
N VAL A 89 -5.50 -12.28 -0.11
CA VAL A 89 -6.68 -13.16 -0.17
C VAL A 89 -6.29 -14.64 -0.11
N ARG A 90 -5.21 -15.04 -0.77
CA ARG A 90 -4.72 -16.42 -0.69
C ARG A 90 -4.38 -16.82 0.75
N ARG A 91 -3.87 -15.88 1.55
CA ARG A 91 -3.50 -16.11 2.95
C ARG A 91 -4.69 -15.95 3.90
N TYR A 92 -5.57 -15.00 3.61
CA TYR A 92 -6.72 -14.62 4.44
C TYR A 92 -7.98 -14.55 3.58
N PRO A 93 -8.59 -15.71 3.25
CA PRO A 93 -9.73 -15.77 2.34
C PRO A 93 -10.93 -14.93 2.79
N GLN A 94 -11.09 -14.71 4.09
CA GLN A 94 -12.15 -13.87 4.65
C GLN A 94 -12.11 -12.42 4.16
N LEU A 95 -10.94 -11.93 3.73
CA LEU A 95 -10.78 -10.57 3.20
C LEU A 95 -11.35 -10.41 1.78
N ALA A 96 -11.59 -11.49 1.05
CA ALA A 96 -12.15 -11.41 -0.31
C ALA A 96 -13.48 -10.65 -0.33
N GLY A 97 -14.37 -10.93 0.62
CA GLY A 97 -15.65 -10.24 0.75
C GLY A 97 -15.49 -8.76 1.08
N LEU A 98 -14.44 -8.36 1.80
CA LEU A 98 -14.16 -6.97 2.13
C LEU A 98 -13.59 -6.21 0.93
N PHE A 99 -12.69 -6.82 0.15
CA PHE A 99 -12.18 -6.22 -1.08
C PHE A 99 -13.29 -6.01 -2.12
N SER A 100 -14.25 -6.94 -2.24
CA SER A 100 -15.41 -6.75 -3.12
C SER A 100 -16.27 -5.54 -2.74
N ARG A 101 -16.37 -5.18 -1.45
CA ARG A 101 -17.11 -3.97 -1.00
C ARG A 101 -16.52 -2.67 -1.54
N ILE A 102 -15.21 -2.67 -1.83
CA ILE A 102 -14.50 -1.54 -2.42
C ILE A 102 -14.20 -1.74 -3.91
N GLN A 103 -14.95 -2.63 -4.59
CA GLN A 103 -14.84 -2.93 -6.02
C GLN A 103 -13.46 -3.45 -6.47
N ILE A 104 -12.74 -4.11 -5.57
CA ILE A 104 -11.55 -4.87 -5.94
C ILE A 104 -11.98 -6.33 -6.13
N GLU A 105 -12.08 -6.75 -7.38
CA GLU A 105 -12.41 -8.14 -7.70
C GLU A 105 -11.18 -9.03 -7.48
N CYS A 106 -11.35 -10.00 -6.58
CA CYS A 106 -10.36 -11.01 -6.30
C CYS A 106 -10.82 -12.31 -6.97
N VAL A 107 -10.05 -12.85 -7.93
CA VAL A 107 -10.35 -14.17 -8.48
C VAL A 107 -9.68 -15.21 -7.58
N PRO A 108 -10.43 -16.03 -6.82
CA PRO A 108 -9.83 -17.10 -6.03
C PRO A 108 -9.26 -18.13 -7.01
N GLY A 109 -7.96 -18.42 -6.92
CA GLY A 109 -7.34 -19.50 -7.68
C GLY A 109 -6.58 -19.11 -8.95
N ALA A 110 -6.38 -17.82 -9.26
CA ALA A 110 -5.43 -17.43 -10.30
C ALA A 110 -3.98 -17.57 -9.77
N GLY A 111 -3.49 -18.81 -9.73
CA GLY A 111 -2.07 -19.05 -9.96
C GLY A 111 -1.76 -18.64 -11.39
N ASP A 112 -0.76 -17.79 -11.58
CA ASP A 112 -0.10 -17.47 -12.85
C ASP A 112 -0.98 -17.50 -14.11
N THR A 113 -1.58 -16.37 -14.48
CA THR A 113 -1.75 -16.08 -15.91
C THR A 113 -1.66 -14.58 -16.14
N ILE A 114 -0.47 -14.16 -16.56
CA ILE A 114 -0.29 -13.01 -17.44
C ILE A 114 -0.90 -13.42 -18.79
N ARG A 115 -1.88 -12.67 -19.27
CA ARG A 115 -2.20 -12.52 -20.69
C ARG A 115 -2.41 -11.05 -20.98
#